data_AF-A0AAX6HJE0-F1
#
_entry.id   AF-A0AAX6HJE0-F1
#
_cell.length_a   1.000
_cell.length_b   1.000
_cell.length_c   1.000
_cell.angle_alpha   90.00
_cell.angle_beta   90.00
_cell.angle_gamma   90.00
#
_symmetry.space_group_name_H-M   'P 1'
#
loop_
_entity.id
_entity.type
_entity.pdbx_description
1 polymer ?
#
loop_
_entity_poly.entity_id
_entity_poly.type
_entity_poly.pdbx_seq_one_letter_code
_entity_poly.pdbx_strand_id
1 'polypeptide(L)'
;MDFMTGLPRTQRGNNAIWVIVDRLTKSARFFFPFRVGQSTEILAEMYMKQIVSQHGVPVSIVSDRDTRFTSLLEKLAEKPWHLIEI
;
A
#
# COMPACT_ATOMS: atom_id res chain seq x y z
N MET A 1 -0.81 4.07 -5.77
CA MET A 1 -0.77 2.75 -5.11
C MET A 1 -1.89 1.96 -5.74
N ASP A 2 -1.68 0.65 -5.89
CA ASP A 2 -2.63 -0.23 -6.56
C ASP A 2 -2.54 -1.65 -5.98
N PHE A 3 -3.66 -2.37 -5.92
CA PHE A 3 -3.73 -3.75 -5.48
C PHE A 3 -4.02 -4.67 -6.67
N MET A 4 -3.02 -5.44 -7.07
CA MET A 4 -3.23 -6.53 -8.02
C MET A 4 -3.73 -7.76 -7.27
N THR A 5 -5.00 -8.14 -7.50
CA THR A 5 -5.63 -9.29 -6.84
C THR A 5 -6.05 -10.37 -7.86
N GLY A 6 -6.41 -11.56 -7.39
CA GLY A 6 -6.77 -12.69 -8.27
C GLY A 6 -5.56 -13.47 -8.79
N LEU A 7 -4.40 -13.35 -8.13
CA LEU A 7 -3.20 -14.08 -8.48
C LEU A 7 -3.26 -15.53 -7.97
N PRO A 8 -2.58 -16.48 -8.64
CA PRO A 8 -2.41 -17.83 -8.12
C PRO A 8 -1.86 -17.80 -6.69
N ARG A 9 -2.46 -18.61 -5.81
CA ARG A 9 -2.03 -18.70 -4.43
C ARG A 9 -0.59 -19.23 -4.36
N THR A 10 0.27 -18.46 -3.72
CA THR A 10 1.62 -18.91 -3.35
C THR A 10 1.56 -19.97 -2.24
N GLN A 11 2.65 -20.70 -2.01
CA GLN A 11 2.76 -21.66 -0.89
C GLN A 11 2.54 -20.99 0.48
N ARG A 12 2.84 -19.69 0.59
CA ARG A 12 2.59 -18.88 1.79
C ARG A 12 1.16 -18.35 1.86
N GLY A 13 0.27 -18.75 0.95
CA GLY A 13 -1.15 -18.39 0.92
C GLY A 13 -1.47 -16.99 0.39
N ASN A 14 -0.46 -16.23 -0.06
CA ASN A 14 -0.65 -14.90 -0.66
C ASN A 14 -1.22 -15.04 -2.07
N ASN A 15 -2.21 -14.20 -2.39
CA ASN A 15 -2.96 -14.19 -3.66
C ASN A 15 -3.19 -12.77 -4.20
N ALA A 16 -2.51 -11.78 -3.61
CA ALA A 16 -2.52 -10.40 -4.06
C ALA A 16 -1.13 -9.78 -3.90
N ILE A 17 -0.87 -8.74 -4.69
CA ILE A 17 0.34 -7.95 -4.63
C ILE A 17 -0.06 -6.48 -4.49
N TRP A 18 0.52 -5.81 -3.51
CA TRP A 18 0.40 -4.37 -3.35
C TRP A 18 1.55 -3.68 -4.07
N VAL A 19 1.20 -2.80 -5.01
CA VAL A 19 2.14 -2.06 -5.84
C VAL A 19 2.20 -0.62 -5.36
N ILE A 20 3.41 -0.18 -5.01
CA ILE A 20 3.69 1.21 -4.64
C ILE A 20 4.75 1.73 -5.60
N VAL A 21 4.45 2.85 -6.25
CA VAL A 21 5.36 3.50 -7.20
C VAL A 21 5.61 4.92 -6.73
N ASP A 22 6.88 5.30 -6.59
CA ASP A 22 7.25 6.70 -6.44
C ASP A 22 7.05 7.43 -7.78
N ARG A 23 6.15 8.42 -7.79
CA ARG A 23 5.85 9.22 -8.98
C ARG A 23 7.00 10.14 -9.39
N LEU A 24 7.82 10.59 -8.44
CA LEU A 24 8.89 11.55 -8.70
C LEU A 24 10.02 10.86 -9.46
N THR A 25 10.52 9.74 -8.93
CA THR A 25 11.64 9.03 -9.54
C THR A 25 11.20 8.02 -10.60
N LYS A 26 9.94 7.58 -10.58
CA LYS A 26 9.42 6.43 -11.36
C LYS A 26 10.20 5.11 -11.17
N SER A 27 11.22 5.08 -10.31
CA SER A 27 12.14 3.96 -10.14
C SER A 27 11.82 3.12 -8.92
N ALA A 28 11.30 3.71 -7.84
CA ALA A 28 10.98 2.95 -6.64
C ALA A 28 9.63 2.23 -6.84
N ARG A 29 9.70 0.93 -7.19
CA ARG A 29 8.54 0.05 -7.32
C ARG A 29 8.61 -1.05 -6.25
N PHE A 30 7.76 -0.93 -5.24
CA PHE A 30 7.66 -1.93 -4.18
C PHE A 30 6.49 -2.86 -4.46
N PHE A 31 6.74 -4.16 -4.29
CA PHE A 31 5.76 -5.22 -4.45
C PHE A 31 5.63 -5.98 -3.14
N PHE A 32 4.52 -5.80 -2.43
CA PHE A 32 4.26 -6.53 -1.19
C PHE A 32 3.23 -7.63 -1.44
N PRO A 33 3.60 -8.91 -1.32
CA PRO A 33 2.62 -9.99 -1.43
C PRO A 33 1.79 -10.06 -0.15
N PHE A 34 0.47 -10.13 -0.30
CA PHE A 34 -0.46 -10.23 0.82
C PHE A 34 -1.62 -11.18 0.50
N ARG A 35 -2.41 -11.50 1.52
CA ARG A 35 -3.63 -12.29 1.36
C ARG A 35 -4.83 -11.36 1.24
N VAL A 36 -5.69 -11.58 0.26
CA VAL A 36 -6.98 -10.89 0.18
C VAL A 36 -7.78 -11.18 1.46
N GLY A 37 -8.27 -10.13 2.12
CA GLY A 37 -8.93 -10.22 3.42
C GLY A 37 -8.00 -10.14 4.63
N GLN A 38 -6.69 -9.95 4.42
CA GLN A 38 -5.77 -9.60 5.51
C GLN A 38 -6.16 -8.25 6.13
N SER A 39 -5.98 -8.12 7.44
CA SER A 39 -6.35 -6.91 8.17
C SER A 39 -5.56 -5.69 7.67
N THR A 40 -6.23 -4.54 7.62
CA THR A 40 -5.63 -3.28 7.14
C THR A 40 -4.54 -2.77 8.08
N GLU A 41 -4.59 -3.12 9.37
CA GLU A 41 -3.54 -2.83 10.36
C GLU A 41 -2.20 -3.46 9.96
N ILE A 42 -2.22 -4.73 9.55
CA ILE A 42 -1.00 -5.44 9.13
C ILE A 42 -0.42 -4.80 7.85
N LEU A 43 -1.28 -4.37 6.93
CA LEU A 43 -0.87 -3.64 5.73
C LEU A 43 -0.26 -2.27 6.08
N ALA A 44 -0.86 -1.55 7.03
CA ALA A 44 -0.38 -0.26 7.52
C ALA A 44 0.99 -0.38 8.19
N GLU A 45 1.18 -1.40 9.02
CA GLU A 45 2.46 -1.66 9.68
C GLU A 45 3.55 -2.00 8.66
N MET A 46 3.25 -2.86 7.68
CA MET A 46 4.19 -3.16 6.59
C MET A 46 4.57 -1.91 5.81
N TYR A 47 3.60 -1.03 5.52
CA TYR A 47 3.85 0.23 4.85
C TYR A 47 4.80 1.14 5.63
N MET A 48 4.52 1.34 6.91
CA MET A 48 5.34 2.18 7.78
C MET A 48 6.77 1.63 7.88
N LYS A 49 6.91 0.31 8.06
CA LYS A 49 8.21 -0.34 8.22
C LYS A 49 9.04 -0.36 6.93
N GLN A 50 8.40 -0.48 5.77
CA GLN A 50 9.12 -0.66 4.50
C GLN A 50 9.29 0.66 3.74
N ILE A 51 8.23 1.47 3.68
CA ILE A 51 8.26 2.72 2.91
C ILE A 51 8.73 3.86 3.80
N VAL A 52 8.03 4.11 4.91
CA VAL A 52 8.32 5.29 5.75
C VAL A 52 9.68 5.18 6.43
N SER A 53 10.04 3.99 6.91
CA SER A 53 11.36 3.79 7.54
C SER A 53 12.53 3.87 6.56
N GLN A 54 12.36 3.52 5.28
CA GLN A 54 13.48 3.48 4.32
C GLN A 54 13.58 4.75 3.47
N HIS A 55 12.44 5.32 3.09
CA HIS A 55 12.36 6.44 2.15
C HIS A 55 11.82 7.72 2.80
N GLY A 56 11.44 7.64 4.08
CA GLY A 56 10.83 8.73 4.78
C GLY A 56 9.36 8.91 4.43
N VAL A 57 8.86 10.05 4.87
CA VAL A 57 7.47 10.46 4.85
C VAL A 57 7.10 10.94 3.42
N PRO A 58 6.27 10.22 2.63
CA PRO A 58 5.80 10.71 1.33
C PRO A 58 4.88 11.94 1.46
N VAL A 59 5.10 12.95 0.62
CA VAL A 59 4.33 14.21 0.65
C VAL A 59 2.86 14.01 0.24
N SER A 60 2.61 13.13 -0.73
CA SER A 60 1.25 12.79 -1.16
C SER A 60 1.14 11.31 -1.52
N ILE A 61 -0.01 10.74 -1.19
CA ILE A 61 -0.39 9.38 -1.58
C ILE A 61 -1.54 9.50 -2.55
N VAL A 62 -1.40 8.77 -3.65
CA VAL A 62 -2.46 8.65 -4.62
C VAL A 62 -2.79 7.19 -4.82
N SER A 63 -4.06 6.86 -4.68
CA SER A 63 -4.62 5.54 -4.85
C SER A 63 -5.83 5.58 -5.76
N ASP A 64 -6.19 4.41 -6.30
CA ASP A 64 -7.51 4.19 -6.86
C ASP A 64 -8.58 4.09 -5.75
N ARG A 65 -9.86 4.16 -6.14
CA ARG A 65 -11.02 4.15 -5.22
C ARG A 65 -11.36 2.77 -4.68
N ASP A 66 -10.37 1.90 -4.48
CA ASP A 66 -10.60 0.63 -3.84
C ASP A 66 -10.90 0.85 -2.35
N THR A 67 -12.00 0.30 -1.86
CA THR A 67 -12.43 0.42 -0.46
C THR A 67 -11.38 -0.11 0.54
N ARG A 68 -10.53 -1.04 0.08
CA ARG A 68 -9.39 -1.58 0.85
C ARG A 68 -8.33 -0.53 1.08
N PHE A 69 -8.12 0.37 0.11
CA PHE A 69 -7.22 1.51 0.24
C PHE A 69 -7.81 2.59 1.13
N THR A 70 -9.08 2.96 0.95
CA THR A 70 -9.73 3.97 1.79
C THR A 70 -9.64 3.59 3.26
N SER A 71 -9.97 2.34 3.61
CA SER A 71 -9.88 1.85 5.01
C SER A 71 -8.44 1.78 5.56
N LEU A 72 -7.46 1.49 4.69
CA LEU A 72 -6.04 1.47 5.05
C LEU A 72 -5.50 2.88 5.27
N LEU A 73 -5.85 3.79 4.37
CA LEU A 73 -5.39 5.17 4.36
C LEU A 73 -6.06 5.98 5.45
N GLU A 74 -7.34 5.77 5.77
CA GLU A 74 -8.00 6.35 6.94
C GLU A 74 -7.22 6.04 8.24
N LYS A 75 -6.73 4.81 8.39
CA LYS A 75 -5.88 4.42 9.53
C LYS A 75 -4.49 5.05 9.49
N LEU A 76 -3.95 5.31 8.30
CA LEU A 76 -2.65 5.96 8.12
C LEU A 76 -2.75 7.50 8.20
N ALA A 77 -3.94 8.07 7.97
CA ALA A 77 -4.22 9.51 7.88
C ALA A 77 -4.37 10.21 9.24
N GLU A 78 -4.24 9.48 10.36
CA GLU A 78 -3.96 10.08 11.68
C GLU A 78 -2.57 10.78 11.73
N LYS A 79 -1.85 10.87 10.60
CA LYS A 79 -0.51 11.42 10.42
C LYS A 79 -0.51 12.43 9.24
N PRO A 80 0.44 13.38 9.19
CA PRO A 80 0.32 14.61 8.37
C PRO A 80 0.69 14.37 6.89
N TRP A 81 -0.20 13.73 6.13
CA TRP A 81 -0.04 13.48 4.70
C TRP A 81 -1.23 14.04 3.92
N HIS A 82 -1.00 14.54 2.70
CA HIS A 82 -2.10 14.95 1.82
C HIS A 82 -2.57 13.78 0.95
N LEU A 83 -3.82 13.36 1.16
CA LEU A 83 -4.48 12.34 0.35
C LEU A 83 -5.00 12.97 -0.95
N ILE A 84 -4.64 12.38 -2.08
CA ILE A 84 -5.16 12.76 -3.39
C ILE A 84 -5.78 11.51 -4.02
N GLU A 85 -7.09 11.40 -3.94
CA GLU A 85 -7.85 10.35 -4.62
C GLU A 85 -8.03 10.72 -6.10
N ILE A 86 -7.83 9.77 -7.02
CA ILE A 86 -8.13 9.95 -8.45
C ILE A 86 -9.35 9.09 -8.78
#